data_AF-A0A328EKX6-F1
#
_entry.id   AF-A0A328EKX6-F1
#
_cell.length_a   1.000
_cell.length_b   1.000
_cell.length_c   1.000
_cell.angle_alpha   90.00
_cell.angle_beta   90.00
_cell.angle_gamma   90.00
#
_symmetry.space_group_name_H-M   'P 1'
#
loop_
_entity.id
_entity.type
_entity.pdbx_description
1 polymer ?
#
loop_
_entity_poly.entity_id
_entity_poly.type
_entity_poly.pdbx_seq_one_letter_code
_entity_poly.pdbx_strand_id
1 'polypeptide(L)'
;MAVSSHEYWAVVVGISDYQKITDVIGLANGAQKFANSLKQAWGDDHVMLLTDSNADKYSIKSALDWMKDKEDDNDTVIFFFAGHGDSHSYIAPYDAYYASDWISSQELSNWLSPMESHYQAIILESCYSASFATDLSQTGRIVLYSSLATEVSWADGDSGLFSGYINDGLSYVPNADINGDNIITLEELFYYAQPLTTDESQLASSLQHPLLSDGIGGELSLIGKLLLSTSVPITGNYNYLIVDDKTYSLSYTQFNFTPGTTHEITALNVEILQGIRYLFKNWADGNTSASRSFISGANLQAIYSRQYLLTIDSPAGTVTGAGWYDQNTFASLSAPNIEDGGIRYTFTGWSGDISGSLASTRLVMDKPKTIKANYNTEYQLNLSSPYGTPDGAGWYAAGSTVKLSAPSPEGFLIRQVFESWSGDYSGTDAGAIITLNKPMNITANFKADYTFLYIAIGLGLLIIVLVILAIFKRRKSYYYNTI
;
A
#
# COMPACT_ATOMS: atom_id res chain seq x y z
N MET A 1 -41.85 -7.05 -7.72
CA MET A 1 -40.88 -7.50 -8.74
C MET A 1 -39.61 -6.70 -8.46
N ALA A 2 -38.45 -7.36 -8.38
CA ALA A 2 -37.21 -6.60 -8.32
C ALA A 2 -37.14 -5.79 -9.62
N VAL A 3 -36.89 -4.49 -9.52
CA VAL A 3 -36.57 -3.67 -10.69
C VAL A 3 -35.25 -4.25 -11.22
N SER A 4 -35.20 -4.68 -12.48
CA SER A 4 -33.92 -5.09 -13.08
C SER A 4 -32.96 -3.90 -13.05
N SER A 5 -31.68 -4.18 -12.83
CA SER A 5 -30.65 -3.14 -12.93
C SER A 5 -30.49 -2.76 -14.40
N HIS A 6 -30.20 -1.48 -14.67
CA HIS A 6 -29.84 -1.02 -16.01
C HIS A 6 -28.52 -1.64 -16.48
N GLU A 7 -28.59 -2.41 -17.56
CA GLU A 7 -27.47 -3.06 -18.21
C GLU A 7 -27.16 -2.41 -19.57
N TYR A 8 -25.93 -2.64 -20.04
CA TYR A 8 -25.44 -2.11 -21.30
C TYR A 8 -24.92 -3.26 -22.14
N TRP A 9 -25.32 -3.34 -23.41
CA TRP A 9 -24.90 -4.40 -24.31
C TRP A 9 -24.41 -3.82 -25.64
N ALA A 10 -23.41 -4.44 -26.26
CA ALA A 10 -22.90 -3.97 -27.54
C ALA A 10 -22.57 -5.10 -28.52
N VAL A 11 -22.88 -4.85 -29.78
CA VAL A 11 -22.33 -5.55 -30.94
C VAL A 11 -21.47 -4.56 -31.70
N VAL A 12 -20.17 -4.84 -31.78
CA VAL A 12 -19.17 -4.00 -32.44
C VAL A 12 -18.60 -4.78 -33.62
N VAL A 13 -18.69 -4.20 -34.81
CA VAL A 13 -18.26 -4.83 -36.07
C VAL A 13 -17.23 -3.94 -36.75
N GLY A 14 -16.09 -4.51 -37.12
CA GLY A 14 -15.06 -3.81 -37.88
C GLY A 14 -14.39 -4.71 -38.90
N ILE A 15 -14.38 -4.30 -40.16
CA ILE A 15 -13.94 -5.17 -41.26
C ILE A 15 -12.88 -4.45 -42.06
N SER A 16 -11.67 -4.98 -42.05
CA SER A 16 -10.55 -4.46 -42.83
C SER A 16 -10.13 -5.39 -43.96
N ASP A 17 -10.14 -6.69 -43.71
CA ASP A 17 -9.82 -7.74 -44.67
C ASP A 17 -11.11 -8.38 -45.18
N TYR A 18 -11.46 -8.14 -46.45
CA TYR A 18 -12.70 -8.60 -47.08
C TYR A 18 -12.46 -9.84 -47.94
N GLN A 19 -13.40 -10.78 -47.91
CA GLN A 19 -13.23 -12.04 -48.64
C GLN A 19 -13.17 -11.86 -50.16
N LYS A 20 -13.99 -10.95 -50.70
CA LYS A 20 -14.30 -10.87 -52.14
C LYS A 20 -14.31 -9.44 -52.71
N ILE A 21 -14.31 -8.42 -51.86
CA ILE A 21 -14.22 -7.01 -52.26
C ILE A 21 -12.91 -6.41 -51.76
N THR A 22 -12.63 -5.15 -52.10
CA THR A 22 -11.37 -4.49 -51.74
C THR A 22 -11.26 -4.23 -50.24
N ASP A 23 -10.07 -4.40 -49.69
CA ASP A 23 -9.78 -4.16 -48.27
C ASP A 23 -9.80 -2.66 -47.89
N VAL A 24 -10.10 -2.38 -46.62
CA VAL A 24 -9.98 -1.04 -46.01
C VAL A 24 -9.19 -1.15 -44.71
N ILE A 25 -7.92 -0.75 -44.76
CA ILE A 25 -6.99 -0.90 -43.63
C ILE A 25 -7.44 -0.05 -42.43
N GLY A 26 -7.41 -0.63 -41.24
CA GLY A 26 -7.59 0.07 -39.96
C GLY A 26 -8.97 -0.07 -39.32
N LEU A 27 -10.05 -0.26 -40.08
CA LEU A 27 -11.41 -0.34 -39.55
C LEU A 27 -11.61 -1.42 -38.46
N ALA A 28 -11.05 -2.62 -38.64
CA ALA A 28 -11.08 -3.67 -37.62
C ALA A 28 -10.38 -3.26 -36.32
N ASN A 29 -9.26 -2.53 -36.43
CA ASN A 29 -8.51 -2.03 -35.27
C ASN A 29 -9.27 -0.87 -34.57
N GLY A 30 -9.87 0.05 -35.32
CA GLY A 30 -10.75 1.09 -34.77
C GLY A 30 -11.93 0.52 -34.00
N ALA A 31 -12.59 -0.50 -34.54
CA ALA A 31 -13.68 -1.23 -33.86
C ALA A 31 -13.18 -1.95 -32.59
N GLN A 32 -12.00 -2.57 -32.64
CA GLN A 32 -11.38 -3.22 -31.48
C GLN A 32 -11.08 -2.23 -30.34
N LYS A 33 -10.61 -1.00 -30.66
CA LYS A 33 -10.38 0.06 -29.66
C LYS A 33 -11.67 0.52 -28.99
N PHE A 34 -12.73 0.71 -29.78
CA PHE A 34 -14.05 1.07 -29.27
C PHE A 34 -14.57 -0.02 -28.33
N ALA A 35 -14.56 -1.28 -28.79
CA ALA A 35 -14.97 -2.43 -27.98
C ALA A 35 -14.16 -2.56 -26.68
N ASN A 36 -12.85 -2.33 -26.70
CA ASN A 36 -12.03 -2.40 -25.48
C ASN A 36 -12.41 -1.34 -24.44
N SER A 37 -12.76 -0.12 -24.88
CA SER A 37 -13.25 0.93 -23.97
C SER A 37 -14.55 0.52 -23.31
N LEU A 38 -15.49 -0.06 -24.07
CA LEU A 38 -16.76 -0.57 -23.56
C LEU A 38 -16.57 -1.76 -22.62
N LYS A 39 -15.73 -2.73 -22.99
CA LYS A 39 -15.41 -3.90 -22.15
C LYS A 39 -14.81 -3.54 -20.81
N GLN A 40 -13.94 -2.52 -20.79
CA GLN A 40 -13.40 -2.01 -19.53
C GLN A 40 -14.49 -1.45 -18.61
N ALA A 41 -15.51 -0.79 -19.19
CA ALA A 41 -16.60 -0.17 -18.44
C ALA A 41 -17.69 -1.19 -18.02
N TRP A 42 -18.16 -1.99 -18.98
CA TRP A 42 -19.38 -2.80 -18.88
C TRP A 42 -19.12 -4.29 -18.64
N GLY A 43 -17.89 -4.76 -18.88
CA GLY A 43 -17.54 -6.18 -18.80
C GLY A 43 -17.38 -6.85 -20.16
N ASP A 44 -16.56 -7.90 -20.22
CA ASP A 44 -16.25 -8.64 -21.45
C ASP A 44 -17.46 -9.38 -22.03
N ASP A 45 -18.36 -9.85 -21.15
CA ASP A 45 -19.57 -10.60 -21.48
C ASP A 45 -20.70 -9.71 -22.00
N HIS A 46 -20.58 -8.38 -21.87
CA HIS A 46 -21.53 -7.40 -22.38
C HIS A 46 -21.22 -6.91 -23.80
N VAL A 47 -20.06 -7.24 -24.37
CA VAL A 47 -19.60 -6.70 -25.65
C VAL A 47 -19.14 -7.80 -26.60
N MET A 48 -19.91 -8.03 -27.67
CA MET A 48 -19.52 -8.90 -28.77
C MET A 48 -18.79 -8.11 -29.85
N LEU A 49 -17.53 -8.48 -30.10
CA LEU A 49 -16.72 -7.91 -31.17
C LEU A 49 -16.57 -8.92 -32.30
N LEU A 50 -16.93 -8.50 -33.51
CA LEU A 50 -16.72 -9.26 -34.75
C LEU A 50 -15.77 -8.49 -35.66
N THR A 51 -14.62 -9.10 -35.98
CA THR A 51 -13.67 -8.53 -36.94
C THR A 51 -13.40 -9.44 -38.11
N ASP A 52 -13.17 -8.82 -39.27
CA ASP A 52 -12.73 -9.48 -40.51
C ASP A 52 -13.54 -10.76 -40.81
N SER A 53 -12.89 -11.92 -40.90
CA SER A 53 -13.54 -13.19 -41.24
C SER A 53 -14.63 -13.64 -40.26
N ASN A 54 -14.71 -13.06 -39.06
CA ASN A 54 -15.77 -13.34 -38.09
C ASN A 54 -17.02 -12.46 -38.29
N ALA A 55 -16.95 -11.47 -39.17
CA ALA A 55 -18.00 -10.50 -39.44
C ALA A 55 -18.74 -10.78 -40.77
N ASP A 56 -18.99 -12.06 -41.07
CA ASP A 56 -19.90 -12.44 -42.16
C ASP A 56 -21.36 -12.05 -41.84
N LYS A 57 -22.21 -12.00 -42.86
CA LYS A 57 -23.61 -11.55 -42.72
C LYS A 57 -24.38 -12.34 -41.65
N TYR A 58 -24.17 -13.65 -41.59
CA TYR A 58 -24.85 -14.54 -40.67
C TYR A 58 -24.37 -14.31 -39.23
N SER A 59 -23.07 -14.13 -39.03
CA SER A 59 -22.45 -13.88 -37.74
C SER A 59 -22.88 -12.52 -37.17
N ILE A 60 -22.97 -11.47 -37.99
CA ILE A 60 -23.52 -10.17 -37.57
C ILE A 60 -24.98 -10.30 -37.13
N LYS A 61 -25.82 -11.01 -37.90
CA LYS A 61 -27.22 -11.23 -37.50
C LYS A 61 -27.32 -12.03 -36.21
N SER A 62 -26.53 -13.10 -36.08
CA SER A 62 -26.49 -13.93 -34.89
C SER A 62 -26.03 -13.14 -33.65
N ALA A 63 -25.13 -12.18 -33.84
CA ALA A 63 -24.71 -11.29 -32.76
C ALA A 63 -25.82 -10.32 -32.34
N LEU A 64 -26.59 -9.78 -33.28
CA LEU A 64 -27.76 -8.96 -32.95
C LEU A 64 -28.86 -9.78 -32.26
N ASP A 65 -29.06 -11.04 -32.65
CA ASP A 65 -29.98 -11.96 -31.96
C ASP A 65 -29.50 -12.26 -30.54
N TRP A 66 -28.19 -12.46 -30.34
CA TRP A 66 -27.62 -12.58 -29.00
C TRP A 66 -27.88 -11.32 -28.16
N MET A 67 -27.67 -10.13 -28.71
CA MET A 67 -27.88 -8.88 -27.97
C MET A 67 -29.35 -8.72 -27.58
N LYS A 68 -30.26 -9.02 -28.50
CA LYS A 68 -31.71 -9.07 -28.26
C LYS A 68 -32.09 -10.04 -27.14
N ASP A 69 -31.47 -11.22 -27.09
CA ASP A 69 -31.75 -12.23 -26.06
C ASP A 69 -31.18 -11.86 -24.68
N LYS A 70 -30.34 -10.82 -24.61
CA LYS A 70 -29.67 -10.36 -23.38
C LYS A 70 -30.33 -9.14 -22.76
N GLU A 71 -30.72 -8.18 -23.59
CA GLU A 71 -31.29 -6.91 -23.16
C GLU A 71 -32.74 -7.03 -22.69
N ASP A 72 -33.16 -6.11 -21.82
CA ASP A 72 -34.55 -5.88 -21.46
C ASP A 72 -34.99 -4.42 -21.65
N ASP A 73 -36.27 -4.12 -21.34
CA ASP A 73 -36.92 -2.84 -21.61
C ASP A 73 -36.30 -1.63 -20.92
N ASN A 74 -35.42 -1.84 -19.93
CA ASN A 74 -34.77 -0.75 -19.25
C ASN A 74 -33.34 -0.51 -19.77
N ASP A 75 -32.75 -1.41 -20.56
CA ASP A 75 -31.33 -1.43 -20.94
C ASP A 75 -30.93 -0.43 -22.05
N THR A 76 -29.62 -0.28 -22.24
CA THR A 76 -29.01 0.44 -23.37
C THR A 76 -28.27 -0.54 -24.28
N VAL A 77 -28.52 -0.47 -25.59
CA VAL A 77 -27.79 -1.28 -26.59
C VAL A 77 -27.02 -0.45 -27.60
N ILE A 78 -25.87 -0.95 -28.04
CA ILE A 78 -25.06 -0.35 -29.11
C ILE A 78 -24.85 -1.32 -30.27
N PHE A 79 -25.14 -0.85 -31.48
CA PHE A 79 -24.60 -1.43 -32.70
C PHE A 79 -23.58 -0.49 -33.35
N PHE A 80 -22.31 -0.88 -33.35
CA PHE A 80 -21.24 -0.17 -34.04
C PHE A 80 -20.83 -0.96 -35.28
N PHE A 81 -20.74 -0.30 -36.43
CA PHE A 81 -20.26 -0.89 -37.68
C PHE A 81 -19.22 0.00 -38.34
N ALA A 82 -18.06 -0.57 -38.67
CA ALA A 82 -17.04 0.05 -39.50
C ALA A 82 -16.68 -0.84 -40.70
N GLY A 83 -16.97 -0.37 -41.91
CA GLY A 83 -16.75 -1.12 -43.15
C GLY A 83 -17.16 -0.37 -44.41
N HIS A 84 -17.17 -1.07 -45.54
CA HIS A 84 -17.71 -0.55 -46.79
C HIS A 84 -19.21 -0.25 -46.67
N GLY A 85 -19.61 0.83 -47.36
CA GLY A 85 -21.00 1.17 -47.60
C GLY A 85 -21.18 1.75 -49.00
N ASP A 86 -22.42 1.83 -49.47
CA ASP A 86 -22.76 2.36 -50.78
C ASP A 86 -23.90 3.39 -50.74
N SER A 87 -24.08 4.11 -51.85
CA SER A 87 -25.08 5.17 -51.96
C SER A 87 -26.54 4.66 -52.01
N HIS A 88 -26.76 3.34 -52.00
CA HIS A 88 -28.09 2.72 -51.98
C HIS A 88 -28.47 2.21 -50.59
N SER A 89 -27.78 2.69 -49.55
CA SER A 89 -28.01 2.32 -48.16
C SER A 89 -27.71 0.84 -47.87
N TYR A 90 -26.57 0.36 -48.37
CA TYR A 90 -26.03 -0.94 -48.00
C TYR A 90 -24.71 -0.82 -47.25
N ILE A 91 -24.47 -1.72 -46.30
CA ILE A 91 -23.17 -1.98 -45.67
C ILE A 91 -22.69 -3.39 -45.99
N ALA A 92 -21.38 -3.56 -46.13
CA ALA A 92 -20.78 -4.82 -46.55
C ALA A 92 -20.27 -5.66 -45.37
N PRO A 93 -20.84 -6.84 -45.10
CA PRO A 93 -20.19 -7.85 -44.25
C PRO A 93 -18.95 -8.45 -44.95
N TYR A 94 -18.17 -9.25 -44.22
CA TYR A 94 -16.92 -9.85 -44.71
C TYR A 94 -17.08 -10.62 -46.03
N ASP A 95 -18.18 -11.35 -46.17
CA ASP A 95 -18.47 -12.25 -47.29
C ASP A 95 -19.20 -11.58 -48.45
N ALA A 96 -19.38 -10.25 -48.39
CA ALA A 96 -20.10 -9.44 -49.36
C ALA A 96 -19.53 -9.57 -50.78
N TYR A 97 -20.42 -9.82 -51.75
CA TYR A 97 -20.06 -9.83 -53.17
C TYR A 97 -21.26 -9.56 -54.07
N TYR A 98 -22.34 -10.33 -53.94
CA TYR A 98 -23.61 -10.05 -54.60
C TYR A 98 -24.46 -9.12 -53.74
N ALA A 99 -25.39 -8.37 -54.34
CA ALA A 99 -26.28 -7.48 -53.59
C ALA A 99 -27.07 -8.16 -52.47
N SER A 100 -27.34 -9.47 -52.57
CA SER A 100 -27.96 -10.28 -51.51
C SER A 100 -27.10 -10.46 -50.26
N ASP A 101 -25.78 -10.39 -50.44
CA ASP A 101 -24.78 -10.61 -49.41
C ASP A 101 -24.53 -9.33 -48.61
N TRP A 102 -24.93 -8.16 -49.13
CA TRP A 102 -24.87 -6.89 -48.41
C TRP A 102 -26.07 -6.73 -47.47
N ILE A 103 -25.93 -5.92 -46.44
CA ILE A 103 -27.00 -5.64 -45.47
C ILE A 103 -27.60 -4.28 -45.83
N SER A 104 -28.88 -4.27 -46.23
CA SER A 104 -29.60 -3.02 -46.52
C SER A 104 -30.03 -2.28 -45.25
N SER A 105 -30.31 -0.98 -45.35
CA SER A 105 -30.88 -0.18 -44.26
C SER A 105 -32.18 -0.76 -43.70
N GLN A 106 -33.07 -1.22 -44.58
CA GLN A 106 -34.32 -1.86 -44.18
C GLN A 106 -34.07 -3.19 -43.45
N GLU A 107 -33.12 -4.00 -43.93
CA GLU A 107 -32.77 -5.27 -43.30
C GLU A 107 -32.17 -5.04 -41.91
N LEU A 108 -31.23 -4.12 -41.77
CA LEU A 108 -30.66 -3.75 -40.47
C LEU A 108 -31.73 -3.18 -39.53
N SER A 109 -32.60 -2.30 -40.02
CA SER A 109 -33.71 -1.75 -39.22
C SER A 109 -34.64 -2.87 -38.71
N ASN A 110 -34.96 -3.86 -39.55
CA ASN A 110 -35.76 -5.02 -39.16
C ASN A 110 -35.05 -5.94 -38.15
N TRP A 111 -33.72 -5.99 -38.15
CA TRP A 111 -32.96 -6.76 -37.16
C TRP A 111 -32.92 -6.06 -35.79
N LEU A 112 -32.92 -4.73 -35.78
CA LEU A 112 -32.92 -3.91 -34.55
C LEU A 112 -34.32 -3.68 -33.99
N SER A 113 -35.37 -3.69 -34.84
CA SER A 113 -36.75 -3.39 -34.42
C SER A 113 -37.32 -4.29 -33.31
N PRO A 114 -36.92 -5.57 -33.16
CA PRO A 114 -37.45 -6.40 -32.09
C PRO A 114 -36.79 -6.17 -30.72
N MET A 115 -35.79 -5.29 -30.61
CA MET A 115 -35.14 -4.97 -29.33
C MET A 115 -36.10 -4.15 -28.45
N GLU A 116 -36.12 -4.46 -27.16
CA GLU A 116 -37.01 -3.83 -26.16
C GLU A 116 -36.33 -2.66 -25.44
N SER A 117 -35.00 -2.56 -25.54
CA SER A 117 -34.12 -1.63 -24.84
C SER A 117 -34.64 -0.19 -24.83
N HIS A 118 -34.52 0.44 -23.66
CA HIS A 118 -34.92 1.83 -23.45
C HIS A 118 -34.19 2.79 -24.40
N TYR A 119 -32.89 2.53 -24.64
CA TYR A 119 -32.08 3.27 -25.60
C TYR A 119 -31.38 2.36 -26.60
N GLN A 120 -31.50 2.68 -27.89
CA GLN A 120 -30.73 2.06 -28.96
C GLN A 120 -29.76 3.07 -29.57
N ALA A 121 -28.46 2.78 -29.52
CA ALA A 121 -27.43 3.57 -30.15
C ALA A 121 -26.84 2.85 -31.37
N ILE A 122 -26.76 3.55 -32.50
CA ILE A 122 -26.16 3.01 -33.71
C ILE A 122 -25.05 3.96 -34.17
N ILE A 123 -23.88 3.40 -34.49
CA ILE A 123 -22.74 4.15 -35.04
C ILE A 123 -22.35 3.49 -36.35
N LEU A 124 -22.49 4.21 -37.47
CA LEU A 124 -22.16 3.73 -38.81
C LEU A 124 -20.96 4.49 -39.37
N GLU A 125 -19.80 3.84 -39.35
CA GLU A 125 -18.59 4.22 -40.07
C GLU A 125 -18.57 3.53 -41.44
N SER A 126 -19.21 4.18 -42.42
CA SER A 126 -19.24 3.69 -43.80
C SER A 126 -19.61 4.83 -44.76
N CYS A 127 -19.22 4.69 -46.04
CA CYS A 127 -19.59 5.64 -47.08
C CYS A 127 -21.11 5.79 -47.18
N TYR A 128 -21.57 7.03 -47.35
CA TYR A 128 -22.97 7.41 -47.48
C TYR A 128 -23.85 7.03 -46.28
N SER A 129 -23.27 6.82 -45.09
CA SER A 129 -23.97 6.26 -43.93
C SER A 129 -25.28 6.97 -43.58
N ALA A 130 -25.39 8.30 -43.72
CA ALA A 130 -26.65 9.01 -43.48
C ALA A 130 -27.78 8.68 -44.46
N SER A 131 -27.54 7.92 -45.55
CA SER A 131 -28.62 7.41 -46.41
C SER A 131 -29.52 6.39 -45.69
N PHE A 132 -29.04 5.84 -44.57
CA PHE A 132 -29.79 4.96 -43.67
C PHE A 132 -30.80 5.70 -42.78
N ALA A 133 -30.74 7.04 -42.72
CA ALA A 133 -31.56 7.84 -41.80
C ALA A 133 -33.06 7.58 -41.94
N THR A 134 -33.56 7.35 -43.16
CA THR A 134 -34.99 7.08 -43.38
C THR A 134 -35.50 5.85 -42.62
N ASP A 135 -34.67 4.81 -42.50
CA ASP A 135 -35.06 3.54 -41.86
C ASP A 135 -34.56 3.41 -40.42
N LEU A 136 -33.46 4.10 -40.08
CA LEU A 136 -32.84 4.00 -38.77
C LEU A 136 -33.22 5.13 -37.83
N SER A 137 -33.45 6.36 -38.30
CA SER A 137 -33.78 7.49 -37.42
C SER A 137 -35.21 7.41 -36.90
N GLN A 138 -35.37 7.12 -35.61
CA GLN A 138 -36.68 7.01 -34.97
C GLN A 138 -36.61 7.35 -33.48
N THR A 139 -37.76 7.59 -32.85
CA THR A 139 -37.85 7.83 -31.40
C THR A 139 -37.28 6.64 -30.62
N GLY A 140 -36.54 6.93 -29.54
CA GLY A 140 -35.87 5.91 -28.72
C GLY A 140 -34.52 5.45 -29.28
N ARG A 141 -34.05 6.07 -30.36
CA ARG A 141 -32.81 5.71 -31.02
C ARG A 141 -31.95 6.92 -31.34
N ILE A 142 -30.68 6.83 -30.99
CA ILE A 142 -29.64 7.78 -31.38
C ILE A 142 -28.75 7.13 -32.44
N VAL A 143 -28.45 7.85 -33.52
CA VAL A 143 -27.63 7.35 -34.61
C VAL A 143 -26.55 8.34 -34.99
N LEU A 144 -25.31 7.88 -35.00
CA LEU A 144 -24.15 8.60 -35.53
C LEU A 144 -23.80 8.05 -36.90
N TYR A 145 -23.91 8.90 -37.93
CA TYR A 145 -23.46 8.61 -39.28
C TYR A 145 -22.12 9.29 -39.51
N SER A 146 -21.12 8.55 -40.00
CA SER A 146 -19.79 9.10 -40.27
C SER A 146 -19.73 10.06 -41.45
N SER A 147 -20.74 10.09 -42.32
CA SER A 147 -20.83 10.98 -43.47
C SER A 147 -22.28 11.30 -43.86
N LEU A 148 -22.47 12.38 -44.62
CA LEU A 148 -23.77 12.67 -45.26
C LEU A 148 -24.10 11.63 -46.33
N ALA A 149 -25.39 11.54 -46.69
CA ALA A 149 -25.92 10.56 -47.66
C ALA A 149 -25.34 10.73 -49.09
N THR A 150 -24.59 11.81 -49.33
CA THR A 150 -23.94 12.14 -50.61
C THR A 150 -22.42 12.13 -50.51
N GLU A 151 -21.86 11.71 -49.38
CA GLU A 151 -20.43 11.82 -49.06
C GLU A 151 -19.84 10.47 -48.68
N VAL A 152 -18.56 10.29 -49.00
CA VAL A 152 -17.78 9.11 -48.63
C VAL A 152 -17.25 9.23 -47.20
N SER A 153 -16.86 8.10 -46.61
CA SER A 153 -16.19 8.03 -45.31
C SER A 153 -14.75 7.56 -45.51
N TRP A 154 -13.81 8.19 -44.81
CA TRP A 154 -12.38 7.90 -44.92
C TRP A 154 -11.85 7.08 -43.75
N ALA A 155 -10.71 6.46 -43.96
CA ALA A 155 -9.91 5.80 -42.93
C ALA A 155 -8.49 6.38 -42.94
N ASP A 156 -7.86 6.47 -41.77
CA ASP A 156 -6.52 7.03 -41.56
C ASP A 156 -5.41 5.97 -41.58
N GLY A 157 -5.78 4.70 -41.76
CA GLY A 157 -4.90 3.53 -41.75
C GLY A 157 -4.83 2.81 -40.40
N ASP A 158 -5.39 3.39 -39.34
CA ASP A 158 -5.48 2.81 -38.00
C ASP A 158 -6.95 2.65 -37.54
N SER A 159 -7.86 3.48 -38.06
CA SER A 159 -9.31 3.43 -37.85
C SER A 159 -10.07 4.17 -38.97
N GLY A 160 -11.40 4.21 -38.90
CA GLY A 160 -12.18 5.16 -39.71
C GLY A 160 -11.95 6.58 -39.18
N LEU A 161 -11.99 7.61 -40.02
CA LEU A 161 -11.64 8.97 -39.61
C LEU A 161 -12.55 9.48 -38.49
N PHE A 162 -13.87 9.24 -38.60
CA PHE A 162 -14.84 9.68 -37.60
C PHE A 162 -14.77 8.82 -36.33
N SER A 163 -14.80 7.50 -36.50
CA SER A 163 -14.67 6.55 -35.39
C SER A 163 -13.32 6.61 -34.68
N GLY A 164 -12.26 7.07 -35.35
CA GLY A 164 -10.96 7.39 -34.77
C GLY A 164 -11.06 8.52 -33.77
N TYR A 165 -11.72 9.63 -34.15
CA TYR A 165 -12.00 10.72 -33.22
C TYR A 165 -12.96 10.33 -32.10
N ILE A 166 -13.92 9.43 -32.34
CA ILE A 166 -14.73 8.83 -31.25
C ILE A 166 -13.81 8.09 -30.25
N ASN A 167 -12.89 7.26 -30.75
CA ASN A 167 -11.93 6.56 -29.89
C ASN A 167 -11.02 7.53 -29.12
N ASP A 168 -10.59 8.62 -29.74
CA ASP A 168 -9.79 9.65 -29.08
C ASP A 168 -10.57 10.35 -27.96
N GLY A 169 -11.86 10.64 -28.18
CA GLY A 169 -12.76 11.18 -27.17
C GLY A 169 -12.95 10.24 -25.99
N LEU A 170 -13.08 8.93 -26.26
CA LEU A 170 -13.15 7.90 -25.21
C LEU A 170 -11.82 7.71 -24.46
N SER A 171 -10.68 7.94 -25.12
CA SER A 171 -9.36 7.66 -24.53
C SER A 171 -8.93 8.66 -23.45
N TYR A 172 -9.39 9.92 -23.54
CA TYR A 172 -8.96 10.99 -22.64
C TYR A 172 -10.13 11.92 -22.32
N VAL A 173 -10.58 11.90 -21.06
CA VAL A 173 -11.80 12.59 -20.60
C VAL A 173 -11.90 14.04 -21.08
N PRO A 174 -10.88 14.91 -20.93
CA PRO A 174 -10.97 16.31 -21.35
C PRO A 174 -11.17 16.54 -22.85
N ASN A 175 -11.04 15.52 -23.70
CA ASN A 175 -11.30 15.66 -25.13
C ASN A 175 -12.81 15.78 -25.39
N ALA A 176 -13.62 14.90 -24.79
CA ALA A 176 -15.04 14.77 -25.11
C ALA A 176 -15.99 15.14 -23.95
N ASP A 177 -15.52 15.23 -22.70
CA ASP A 177 -16.35 15.66 -21.56
C ASP A 177 -16.61 17.17 -21.62
N ILE A 178 -17.66 17.57 -22.34
CA ILE A 178 -18.02 18.96 -22.62
C ILE A 178 -18.59 19.62 -21.36
N ASN A 179 -19.37 18.87 -20.58
CA ASN A 179 -20.08 19.40 -19.42
C ASN A 179 -19.23 19.32 -18.11
N GLY A 180 -18.15 18.54 -18.11
CA GLY A 180 -17.19 18.41 -17.00
C GLY A 180 -17.64 17.49 -15.87
N ASP A 181 -18.60 16.60 -16.10
CA ASP A 181 -19.12 15.66 -15.10
C ASP A 181 -18.37 14.31 -15.08
N ASN A 182 -17.38 14.14 -15.97
CA ASN A 182 -16.59 12.93 -16.17
C ASN A 182 -17.44 11.71 -16.62
N ILE A 183 -18.61 11.93 -17.18
CA ILE A 183 -19.46 10.91 -17.82
C ILE A 183 -19.47 11.20 -19.31
N ILE A 184 -18.82 10.34 -20.09
CA ILE A 184 -18.79 10.51 -21.54
C ILE A 184 -20.11 10.04 -22.14
N THR A 185 -20.80 10.94 -22.84
CA THR A 185 -22.04 10.64 -23.57
C THR A 185 -21.79 10.42 -25.07
N LEU A 186 -22.73 9.80 -25.77
CA LEU A 186 -22.61 9.56 -27.22
C LEU A 186 -22.67 10.89 -28.01
N GLU A 187 -23.48 11.84 -27.53
CA GLU A 187 -23.64 13.17 -28.08
C GLU A 187 -22.35 13.99 -27.92
N GLU A 188 -21.71 13.92 -26.76
CA GLU A 188 -20.41 14.51 -26.52
C GLU A 188 -19.32 13.99 -27.47
N LEU A 189 -19.27 12.66 -27.65
CA LEU A 189 -18.36 12.06 -28.63
C LEU A 189 -18.64 12.55 -30.04
N PHE A 190 -19.91 12.71 -30.42
CA PHE A 190 -20.26 13.30 -31.71
C PHE A 190 -19.79 14.74 -31.83
N TYR A 191 -20.07 15.60 -30.84
CA TYR A 191 -19.69 17.02 -30.88
C TYR A 191 -18.18 17.23 -30.83
N TYR A 192 -17.43 16.31 -30.23
CA TYR A 192 -15.98 16.28 -30.33
C TYR A 192 -15.50 15.84 -31.71
N ALA A 193 -16.01 14.71 -32.22
CA ALA A 193 -15.48 14.08 -33.43
C ALA A 193 -15.90 14.79 -34.73
N GLN A 194 -17.12 15.34 -34.79
CA GLN A 194 -17.68 15.97 -35.99
C GLN A 194 -16.81 17.09 -36.59
N PRO A 195 -16.36 18.11 -35.84
CA PRO A 195 -15.55 19.19 -36.41
C PRO A 195 -14.18 18.70 -36.83
N LEU A 196 -13.54 17.82 -36.04
CA LEU A 196 -12.22 17.26 -36.35
C LEU A 196 -12.24 16.43 -37.63
N THR A 197 -13.27 15.62 -37.82
CA THR A 197 -13.49 14.82 -39.04
C THR A 197 -13.69 15.73 -40.25
N THR A 198 -14.53 16.75 -40.09
CA THR A 198 -14.84 17.71 -41.16
C THR A 198 -13.58 18.45 -41.61
N ASP A 199 -12.80 18.95 -40.66
CA ASP A 199 -11.60 19.74 -40.96
C ASP A 199 -10.49 18.87 -41.58
N GLU A 200 -10.25 17.66 -41.05
CA GLU A 200 -9.23 16.77 -41.59
C GLU A 200 -9.55 16.27 -42.99
N SER A 201 -10.80 15.87 -43.24
CA SER A 201 -11.21 15.42 -44.58
C SER A 201 -11.07 16.52 -45.63
N GLN A 202 -11.35 17.78 -45.28
CA GLN A 202 -11.14 18.93 -46.15
C GLN A 202 -9.66 19.16 -46.48
N LEU A 203 -8.76 18.98 -45.52
CA LEU A 203 -7.31 19.05 -45.77
C LEU A 203 -6.84 17.97 -46.75
N ALA A 204 -7.51 16.81 -46.77
CA ALA A 204 -7.31 15.75 -47.74
C ALA A 204 -8.04 15.97 -49.08
N SER A 205 -8.64 17.15 -49.30
CA SER A 205 -9.44 17.47 -50.50
C SER A 205 -10.65 16.55 -50.71
N SER A 206 -11.21 16.01 -49.62
CA SER A 206 -12.50 15.32 -49.60
C SER A 206 -13.52 16.08 -48.75
N LEU A 207 -14.78 15.65 -48.80
CA LEU A 207 -15.82 16.06 -47.86
C LEU A 207 -16.29 14.85 -47.08
N GLN A 208 -16.30 14.96 -45.76
CA GLN A 208 -16.91 14.01 -44.85
C GLN A 208 -17.49 14.80 -43.67
N HIS A 209 -18.81 14.92 -43.62
CA HIS A 209 -19.52 15.58 -42.54
C HIS A 209 -20.35 14.54 -41.75
N PRO A 210 -19.92 14.19 -40.54
CA PRO A 210 -20.72 13.34 -39.66
C PRO A 210 -22.09 13.97 -39.36
N LEU A 211 -23.11 13.13 -39.24
CA LEU A 211 -24.48 13.51 -38.93
C LEU A 211 -24.98 12.77 -37.69
N LEU A 212 -25.52 13.53 -36.74
CA LEU A 212 -26.24 13.00 -35.58
C LEU A 212 -27.75 13.01 -35.88
N SER A 213 -28.38 11.86 -35.71
CA SER A 213 -29.82 11.72 -35.59
C SER A 213 -30.14 11.37 -34.15
N ASP A 214 -30.58 12.37 -33.39
CA ASP A 214 -30.94 12.17 -31.99
C ASP A 214 -32.47 12.01 -31.84
N GLY A 215 -32.90 10.76 -31.68
CA GLY A 215 -34.28 10.38 -31.40
C GLY A 215 -34.56 10.14 -29.92
N ILE A 216 -33.59 10.40 -29.02
CA ILE A 216 -33.78 10.28 -27.58
C ILE A 216 -33.96 11.68 -26.96
N GLY A 217 -34.46 11.72 -25.73
CA GLY A 217 -34.51 12.95 -24.96
C GLY A 217 -33.41 12.94 -23.91
N GLY A 218 -32.52 13.95 -23.92
CA GLY A 218 -31.39 14.03 -23.00
C GLY A 218 -30.08 13.61 -23.67
N GLU A 219 -29.18 13.02 -22.88
CA GLU A 219 -27.91 12.49 -23.37
C GLU A 219 -27.81 11.00 -23.05
N LEU A 220 -27.16 10.23 -23.92
CA LEU A 220 -26.88 8.81 -23.69
C LEU A 220 -25.51 8.63 -23.05
N SER A 221 -25.47 8.46 -21.73
CA SER A 221 -24.23 8.13 -21.01
C SER A 221 -23.68 6.78 -21.44
N LEU A 222 -22.39 6.74 -21.77
CA LEU A 222 -21.70 5.51 -22.17
C LEU A 222 -20.71 5.03 -21.11
N ILE A 223 -19.85 5.94 -20.66
CA ILE A 223 -18.74 5.60 -19.76
C ILE A 223 -18.64 6.65 -18.66
N GLY A 224 -18.86 6.22 -17.42
CA GLY A 224 -18.49 7.01 -16.24
C GLY A 224 -17.01 6.82 -15.95
N LYS A 225 -16.27 7.93 -15.87
CA LYS A 225 -14.83 7.92 -15.65
C LYS A 225 -14.51 8.08 -14.17
N LEU A 226 -13.50 7.38 -13.69
CA LEU A 226 -12.80 7.76 -12.46
C LEU A 226 -11.52 8.47 -12.85
N LEU A 227 -11.42 9.77 -12.55
CA LEU A 227 -10.17 10.52 -12.62
C LEU A 227 -9.45 10.45 -11.28
N LEU A 228 -8.17 10.11 -11.30
CA LEU A 228 -7.39 9.90 -10.09
C LEU A 228 -6.05 10.64 -10.14
N SER A 229 -5.79 11.41 -9.08
CA SER A 229 -4.54 12.13 -8.90
C SER A 229 -4.01 12.02 -7.47
N THR A 230 -2.74 12.37 -7.27
CA THR A 230 -2.12 12.47 -5.94
C THR A 230 -1.56 13.87 -5.72
N SER A 231 -1.58 14.34 -4.47
CA SER A 231 -1.04 15.67 -4.11
C SER A 231 0.48 15.81 -4.29
N VAL A 232 1.18 14.69 -4.35
CA VAL A 232 2.62 14.60 -4.58
C VAL A 232 2.87 13.64 -5.75
N PRO A 233 3.78 13.97 -6.68
CA PRO A 233 4.13 13.07 -7.76
C PRO A 233 4.89 11.87 -7.18
N ILE A 234 4.23 10.72 -7.12
CA ILE A 234 4.87 9.46 -6.76
C ILE A 234 5.36 8.84 -8.07
N THR A 235 6.67 8.81 -8.26
CA THR A 235 7.29 8.27 -9.48
C THR A 235 7.63 6.79 -9.28
N GLY A 236 7.22 5.94 -10.22
CA GLY A 236 7.53 4.50 -10.26
C GLY A 236 6.29 3.61 -10.27
N ASN A 237 6.48 2.32 -10.60
CA ASN A 237 5.41 1.31 -10.60
C ASN A 237 5.17 0.74 -9.20
N TYR A 238 4.68 1.58 -8.29
CA TYR A 238 4.28 1.15 -6.96
C TYR A 238 2.77 1.01 -6.88
N ASN A 239 2.32 -0.06 -6.22
CA ASN A 239 0.91 -0.26 -5.90
C ASN A 239 0.48 0.79 -4.87
N TYR A 240 -0.52 1.58 -5.21
CA TYR A 240 -0.94 2.75 -4.43
C TYR A 240 -2.46 2.83 -4.27
N LEU A 241 -3.21 2.03 -5.01
CA LEU A 241 -4.66 1.89 -4.84
C LEU A 241 -5.17 0.49 -5.10
N ILE A 242 -6.30 0.23 -4.48
CA ILE A 242 -7.22 -0.84 -4.80
C ILE A 242 -8.51 -0.20 -5.30
N VAL A 243 -9.00 -0.60 -6.47
CA VAL A 243 -10.34 -0.26 -6.96
C VAL A 243 -11.08 -1.56 -7.25
N ASP A 244 -12.21 -1.77 -6.59
CA ASP A 244 -12.99 -3.03 -6.62
C ASP A 244 -12.10 -4.28 -6.49
N ASP A 245 -11.35 -4.35 -5.39
CA ASP A 245 -10.41 -5.43 -5.04
C ASP A 245 -9.24 -5.65 -6.02
N LYS A 246 -9.14 -4.88 -7.11
CA LYS A 246 -8.01 -4.91 -8.04
C LYS A 246 -6.98 -3.85 -7.69
N THR A 247 -5.71 -4.23 -7.67
CA THR A 247 -4.60 -3.32 -7.33
C THR A 247 -4.02 -2.68 -8.58
N TYR A 248 -3.74 -1.37 -8.54
CA TYR A 248 -3.20 -0.62 -9.67
C TYR A 248 -1.94 0.20 -9.31
N SER A 249 -1.13 0.49 -10.33
CA SER A 249 0.09 1.34 -10.28
C SER A 249 -0.16 2.75 -10.83
N LEU A 250 0.70 3.72 -10.46
CA LEU A 250 0.57 5.16 -10.79
C LEU A 250 0.61 5.51 -12.28
N SER A 251 0.83 4.53 -13.15
CA SER A 251 0.64 4.65 -14.59
C SER A 251 -0.84 4.80 -14.99
N TYR A 252 -1.78 4.45 -14.12
CA TYR A 252 -3.22 4.54 -14.38
C TYR A 252 -3.82 5.72 -13.62
N THR A 253 -4.20 6.77 -14.33
CA THR A 253 -4.89 7.95 -13.78
C THR A 253 -6.37 7.99 -14.15
N GLN A 254 -6.84 7.06 -14.97
CA GLN A 254 -8.21 7.02 -15.49
C GLN A 254 -8.71 5.57 -15.54
N PHE A 255 -9.96 5.36 -15.13
CA PHE A 255 -10.65 4.09 -15.22
C PHE A 255 -12.04 4.30 -15.81
N ASN A 256 -12.53 3.29 -16.54
CA ASN A 256 -13.85 3.30 -17.15
C ASN A 256 -14.77 2.41 -16.33
N PHE A 257 -15.98 2.90 -16.08
CA PHE A 257 -17.04 2.19 -15.38
C PHE A 257 -18.37 2.42 -16.08
N THR A 258 -19.31 1.51 -15.88
CA THR A 258 -20.71 1.73 -16.24
C THR A 258 -21.24 3.03 -15.59
N PRO A 259 -21.95 3.89 -16.31
CA PRO A 259 -22.52 5.11 -15.73
C PRO A 259 -23.47 4.82 -14.56
N GLY A 260 -23.35 5.59 -13.48
CA GLY A 260 -24.21 5.50 -12.30
C GLY A 260 -23.91 4.36 -11.33
N THR A 261 -22.97 3.45 -11.63
CA THR A 261 -22.59 2.37 -10.71
C THR A 261 -21.74 2.87 -9.55
N THR A 262 -21.89 2.21 -8.39
CA THR A 262 -21.10 2.49 -7.18
C THR A 262 -19.93 1.53 -7.09
N HIS A 263 -18.77 2.06 -6.73
CA HIS A 263 -17.49 1.37 -6.66
C HIS A 263 -16.77 1.68 -5.35
N GLU A 264 -15.80 0.84 -5.00
CA GLU A 264 -14.96 1.04 -3.81
C GLU A 264 -13.53 1.36 -4.21
N ILE A 265 -12.93 2.33 -3.53
CA ILE A 265 -11.52 2.70 -3.69
C ILE A 265 -10.82 2.71 -2.34
N THR A 266 -9.59 2.20 -2.30
CA THR A 266 -8.69 2.28 -1.14
C THR A 266 -7.35 2.86 -1.53
N ALA A 267 -6.98 3.99 -0.94
CA ALA A 267 -5.64 4.55 -1.04
C ALA A 267 -4.65 3.82 -0.11
N LEU A 268 -3.56 3.30 -0.66
CA LEU A 268 -2.56 2.55 0.09
C LEU A 268 -1.41 3.46 0.53
N ASN A 269 -0.76 3.10 1.65
CA ASN A 269 0.55 3.66 1.97
C ASN A 269 1.60 3.07 1.04
N VAL A 270 2.50 3.90 0.52
CA VAL A 270 3.45 3.48 -0.51
C VAL A 270 4.86 3.51 0.05
N GLU A 271 5.50 2.35 0.22
CA GLU A 271 6.93 2.27 0.54
C GLU A 271 7.73 2.24 -0.76
N ILE A 272 8.50 3.30 -1.03
CA ILE A 272 9.24 3.41 -2.30
C ILE A 272 10.63 2.80 -2.21
N LEU A 273 11.29 2.99 -1.07
CA LEU A 273 12.66 2.58 -0.76
C LEU A 273 12.76 2.37 0.74
N GLN A 274 13.81 1.67 1.19
CA GLN A 274 14.05 1.46 2.61
C GLN A 274 14.06 2.81 3.37
N GLY A 275 13.15 2.95 4.33
CA GLY A 275 13.03 4.16 5.16
C GLY A 275 12.36 5.36 4.51
N ILE A 276 11.78 5.24 3.30
CA ILE A 276 10.99 6.29 2.65
C ILE A 276 9.60 5.76 2.30
N ARG A 277 8.54 6.46 2.75
CA ARG A 277 7.16 6.12 2.39
C ARG A 277 6.31 7.35 2.09
N TYR A 278 5.23 7.15 1.36
CA TYR A 278 4.11 8.09 1.27
C TYR A 278 2.97 7.56 2.14
N LEU A 279 2.57 8.34 3.13
CA LEU A 279 1.47 8.04 4.04
C LEU A 279 0.21 8.75 3.56
N PHE A 280 -0.86 8.01 3.31
CA PHE A 280 -2.17 8.60 3.01
C PHE A 280 -2.64 9.44 4.21
N LYS A 281 -3.11 10.66 3.93
CA LYS A 281 -3.63 11.57 4.96
C LYS A 281 -5.15 11.67 4.89
N ASN A 282 -5.66 11.98 3.72
CA ASN A 282 -7.06 12.20 3.42
C ASN A 282 -7.24 12.33 1.91
N TRP A 283 -8.48 12.31 1.45
CA TRP A 283 -8.86 12.74 0.11
C TRP A 283 -9.00 14.27 0.07
N ALA A 284 -8.84 14.88 -1.10
CA ALA A 284 -8.90 16.33 -1.28
C ALA A 284 -10.26 16.95 -0.90
N ASP A 285 -11.32 16.15 -0.97
CA ASP A 285 -12.68 16.54 -0.52
C ASP A 285 -12.87 16.45 1.01
N GLY A 286 -11.82 16.13 1.76
CA GLY A 286 -11.80 16.08 3.22
C GLY A 286 -12.09 14.71 3.83
N ASN A 287 -12.39 13.68 3.04
CA ASN A 287 -12.60 12.33 3.57
C ASN A 287 -11.29 11.76 4.14
N THR A 288 -11.28 11.39 5.43
CA THR A 288 -10.08 10.88 6.11
C THR A 288 -9.92 9.36 6.05
N SER A 289 -10.94 8.63 5.61
CA SER A 289 -10.87 7.18 5.43
C SER A 289 -10.08 6.85 4.18
N ALA A 290 -9.08 5.97 4.32
CA ALA A 290 -8.31 5.48 3.18
C ALA A 290 -9.19 4.73 2.18
N SER A 291 -10.21 4.02 2.68
CA SER A 291 -11.23 3.33 1.89
C SER A 291 -12.54 4.12 1.86
N ARG A 292 -13.19 4.17 0.70
CA ARG A 292 -14.50 4.81 0.51
C ARG A 292 -15.20 4.32 -0.76
N SER A 293 -16.52 4.54 -0.80
CA SER A 293 -17.31 4.42 -2.01
C SER A 293 -17.22 5.68 -2.87
N PHE A 294 -17.43 5.50 -4.17
CA PHE A 294 -17.67 6.57 -5.16
C PHE A 294 -18.65 6.08 -6.23
N ILE A 295 -19.30 7.01 -6.92
CA ILE A 295 -20.14 6.72 -8.10
C ILE A 295 -19.29 7.04 -9.34
N SER A 296 -19.43 6.26 -10.42
CA SER A 296 -18.75 6.56 -11.68
C SER A 296 -19.02 8.01 -12.15
N GLY A 297 -18.01 8.64 -12.77
CA GLY A 297 -17.97 10.11 -12.96
C GLY A 297 -17.19 10.87 -11.86
N ALA A 298 -16.55 10.17 -10.93
CA ALA A 298 -15.82 10.79 -9.83
C ALA A 298 -14.44 11.33 -10.25
N ASN A 299 -14.06 12.48 -9.67
CA ASN A 299 -12.70 13.01 -9.70
C ASN A 299 -12.13 13.02 -8.28
N LEU A 300 -11.21 12.10 -8.01
CA LEU A 300 -10.63 11.89 -6.69
C LEU A 300 -9.15 12.26 -6.67
N GLN A 301 -8.75 12.96 -5.61
CA GLN A 301 -7.34 13.23 -5.34
C GLN A 301 -6.96 12.73 -3.96
N ALA A 302 -5.99 11.81 -3.91
CA ALA A 302 -5.44 11.31 -2.66
C ALA A 302 -4.32 12.24 -2.16
N ILE A 303 -4.46 12.73 -0.92
CA ILE A 303 -3.46 13.57 -0.28
C ILE A 303 -2.49 12.70 0.51
N TYR A 304 -1.21 12.79 0.15
CA TYR A 304 -0.13 12.03 0.75
C TYR A 304 0.88 12.94 1.43
N SER A 305 1.44 12.45 2.55
CA SER A 305 2.63 13.02 3.17
C SER A 305 3.83 12.12 2.91
N ARG A 306 4.95 12.70 2.45
CA ARG A 306 6.22 11.99 2.36
C ARG A 306 6.82 11.86 3.75
N GLN A 307 7.16 10.64 4.16
CA GLN A 307 7.73 10.34 5.46
C GLN A 307 9.09 9.66 5.37
N TYR A 308 9.93 9.91 6.37
CA TYR A 308 11.23 9.27 6.56
C TYR A 308 11.30 8.52 7.88
N LEU A 309 11.91 7.34 7.85
CA LEU A 309 12.15 6.52 9.04
C LEU A 309 13.40 7.02 9.79
N LEU A 310 13.25 7.23 11.09
CA LEU A 310 14.34 7.38 12.04
C LEU A 310 14.51 6.09 12.84
N THR A 311 15.70 5.51 12.76
CA THR A 311 16.10 4.36 13.58
C THR A 311 17.09 4.79 14.66
N ILE A 312 16.96 4.20 15.84
CA ILE A 312 17.83 4.48 16.99
C ILE A 312 18.46 3.17 17.46
N ASP A 313 19.79 3.09 17.38
CA ASP A 313 20.60 2.07 18.06
C ASP A 313 20.81 2.50 19.51
N SER A 314 20.42 1.65 20.46
CA SER A 314 20.60 1.89 21.89
C SER A 314 20.76 0.56 22.61
N PRO A 315 21.68 0.45 23.58
CA PRO A 315 21.78 -0.73 24.45
C PRO A 315 20.55 -0.86 25.38
N ALA A 316 19.68 0.15 25.44
CA ALA A 316 18.54 0.18 26.33
C ALA A 316 17.26 0.68 25.65
N GLY A 317 16.13 0.04 25.99
CA GLY A 317 14.83 0.27 25.36
C GLY A 317 14.06 1.51 25.82
N THR A 318 14.61 2.33 26.72
CA THR A 318 13.95 3.56 27.21
C THR A 318 14.22 4.79 26.35
N VAL A 319 15.04 4.66 25.30
CA VAL A 319 15.32 5.75 24.36
C VAL A 319 14.11 5.99 23.47
N THR A 320 13.67 7.24 23.36
CA THR A 320 12.49 7.64 22.58
C THR A 320 12.86 8.52 21.38
N GLY A 321 11.99 8.54 20.37
CA GLY A 321 12.15 9.35 19.16
C GLY A 321 12.38 8.54 17.88
N ALA A 322 12.42 7.21 17.92
CA ALA A 322 12.42 6.39 16.71
C ALA A 322 11.04 6.38 16.06
N GLY A 323 10.98 6.20 14.74
CA GLY A 323 9.72 6.06 14.00
C GLY A 323 9.67 6.85 12.70
N TRP A 324 8.49 6.91 12.12
CA TRP A 324 8.24 7.63 10.87
C TRP A 324 7.83 9.07 11.14
N TYR A 325 8.44 10.00 10.40
CA TYR A 325 8.18 11.42 10.52
C TYR A 325 7.89 12.03 9.16
N ASP A 326 6.96 12.98 9.11
CA ASP A 326 6.71 13.80 7.92
C ASP A 326 7.99 14.55 7.53
N GLN A 327 8.24 14.68 6.23
CA GLN A 327 9.42 15.36 5.69
C GLN A 327 9.54 16.78 6.27
N ASN A 328 10.76 17.17 6.63
CA ASN A 328 11.13 18.46 7.20
C ASN A 328 10.53 18.75 8.59
N THR A 329 9.92 17.76 9.25
CA THR A 329 9.49 17.88 10.65
C THR A 329 10.61 17.50 11.63
N PHE A 330 10.41 17.78 12.91
CA PHE A 330 11.36 17.45 13.97
C PHE A 330 11.00 16.16 14.69
N ALA A 331 11.93 15.22 14.75
CA ALA A 331 11.91 14.14 15.73
C ALA A 331 12.45 14.64 17.08
N SER A 332 11.70 14.43 18.16
CA SER A 332 12.17 14.74 19.52
C SER A 332 12.81 13.50 20.12
N LEU A 333 14.10 13.62 20.49
CA LEU A 333 14.92 12.53 20.98
C LEU A 333 15.08 12.64 22.50
N SER A 334 15.01 11.52 23.20
CA SER A 334 15.30 11.46 24.64
C SER A 334 16.02 10.17 25.01
N ALA A 335 17.19 10.30 25.62
CA ALA A 335 17.99 9.21 26.14
C ALA A 335 18.31 9.46 27.62
N PRO A 336 17.45 9.03 28.55
CA PRO A 336 17.69 9.21 29.98
C PRO A 336 18.83 8.31 30.48
N ASN A 337 19.38 8.63 31.65
CA ASN A 337 20.15 7.67 32.43
C ASN A 337 19.21 6.57 32.93
N ILE A 338 19.74 5.35 33.04
CA ILE A 338 18.95 4.16 33.33
C ILE A 338 19.64 3.41 34.45
N GLU A 339 18.90 3.01 35.47
CA GLU A 339 19.38 2.14 36.53
C GLU A 339 18.35 1.04 36.74
N ASP A 340 18.69 -0.19 36.40
CA ASP A 340 17.81 -1.35 36.53
C ASP A 340 18.62 -2.64 36.72
N GLY A 341 18.15 -3.55 37.55
CA GLY A 341 18.76 -4.88 37.76
C GLY A 341 20.24 -4.87 38.16
N GLY A 342 20.73 -3.83 38.83
CA GLY A 342 22.14 -3.68 39.18
C GLY A 342 23.04 -3.23 38.01
N ILE A 343 22.46 -2.74 36.92
CA ILE A 343 23.14 -2.13 35.78
C ILE A 343 22.78 -0.64 35.74
N ARG A 344 23.77 0.23 35.55
CA ARG A 344 23.57 1.66 35.35
C ARG A 344 24.14 2.07 34.00
N TYR A 345 23.30 2.66 33.16
CA TYR A 345 23.69 3.30 31.92
C TYR A 345 23.66 4.82 32.10
N THR A 346 24.82 5.47 31.94
CA THR A 346 24.94 6.93 31.97
C THR A 346 25.12 7.44 30.54
N PHE A 347 24.18 8.25 30.06
CA PHE A 347 24.21 8.78 28.70
C PHE A 347 25.43 9.67 28.49
N THR A 348 26.15 9.46 27.38
CA THR A 348 27.37 10.22 27.04
C THR A 348 27.19 11.11 25.82
N GLY A 349 26.31 10.75 24.90
CA GLY A 349 26.04 11.54 23.71
C GLY A 349 25.40 10.77 22.57
N TRP A 350 24.90 11.52 21.59
CA TRP A 350 24.40 10.99 20.33
C TRP A 350 25.52 10.87 19.29
N SER A 351 25.40 9.91 18.39
CA SER A 351 26.25 9.73 17.21
C SER A 351 25.46 9.21 16.00
N GLY A 352 26.07 9.16 14.82
CA GLY A 352 25.41 8.80 13.55
C GLY A 352 24.98 10.04 12.79
N ASP A 353 23.72 10.11 12.36
CA ASP A 353 23.16 11.27 11.66
C ASP A 353 22.91 12.52 12.55
N ILE A 354 23.23 12.43 13.85
CA ILE A 354 23.28 13.57 14.78
C ILE A 354 24.44 13.40 15.76
N SER A 355 24.97 14.51 16.26
CA SER A 355 25.96 14.55 17.34
C SER A 355 25.53 15.51 18.44
N GLY A 356 25.80 15.19 19.70
CA GLY A 356 25.59 16.11 20.81
C GLY A 356 25.57 15.41 22.17
N SER A 357 25.87 16.16 23.24
CA SER A 357 25.94 15.66 24.62
C SER A 357 24.65 15.83 25.42
N LEU A 358 23.64 16.50 24.86
CA LEU A 358 22.36 16.70 25.52
C LEU A 358 21.50 15.43 25.40
N ALA A 359 21.05 14.92 26.55
CA ALA A 359 20.17 13.76 26.64
C ALA A 359 18.84 13.95 25.89
N SER A 360 18.37 15.20 25.78
CA SER A 360 17.20 15.56 24.99
C SER A 360 17.56 16.57 23.90
N THR A 361 17.16 16.28 22.66
CA THR A 361 17.44 17.14 21.50
C THR A 361 16.38 16.94 20.40
N ARG A 362 16.48 17.70 19.30
CA ARG A 362 15.61 17.55 18.13
C ARG A 362 16.43 17.36 16.86
N LEU A 363 15.90 16.56 15.94
CA LEU A 363 16.51 16.25 14.65
C LEU A 363 15.50 16.53 13.53
N VAL A 364 15.90 17.28 12.50
CA VAL A 364 15.08 17.47 11.30
C VAL A 364 15.09 16.19 10.47
N MET A 365 13.92 15.75 10.01
CA MET A 365 13.75 14.57 9.18
C MET A 365 13.66 14.95 7.70
N ASP A 366 14.81 15.15 7.07
CA ASP A 366 14.99 15.52 5.66
C ASP A 366 15.32 14.32 4.74
N LYS A 367 15.72 13.20 5.34
CA LYS A 367 16.00 11.89 4.72
C LYS A 367 15.85 10.78 5.77
N PRO A 368 15.87 9.48 5.39
CA PRO A 368 15.98 8.40 6.37
C PRO A 368 17.25 8.56 7.20
N LYS A 369 17.18 8.33 8.52
CA LYS A 369 18.30 8.54 9.44
C LYS A 369 18.47 7.39 10.41
N THR A 370 19.72 7.15 10.77
CA THR A 370 20.13 6.19 11.78
C THR A 370 21.02 6.90 12.78
N ILE A 371 20.61 6.87 14.05
CA ILE A 371 21.37 7.47 15.14
C ILE A 371 21.65 6.43 16.22
N LYS A 372 22.62 6.74 17.08
CA LYS A 372 22.98 5.90 18.21
C LYS A 372 23.03 6.71 19.50
N ALA A 373 22.40 6.20 20.55
CA ALA A 373 22.54 6.70 21.91
C ALA A 373 23.72 6.00 22.59
N ASN A 374 24.77 6.75 22.92
CA ASN A 374 25.95 6.21 23.58
C ASN A 374 25.81 6.31 25.09
N TYR A 375 26.26 5.26 25.77
CA TYR A 375 26.20 5.12 27.22
C TYR A 375 27.52 4.60 27.77
N ASN A 376 27.89 5.07 28.94
CA ASN A 376 28.82 4.38 29.83
C ASN A 376 28.05 3.38 30.68
N THR A 377 28.57 2.17 30.82
CA THR A 377 27.95 1.09 31.60
C THR A 377 28.69 0.91 32.92
N GLU A 378 27.95 0.90 34.02
CA GLU A 378 28.41 0.52 35.36
C GLU A 378 27.61 -0.68 35.87
N TYR A 379 28.25 -1.49 36.70
CA TYR A 379 27.66 -2.64 37.36
C TYR A 379 27.70 -2.46 38.88
N GLN A 380 26.65 -2.92 39.56
CA GLN A 380 26.56 -2.94 41.00
C GLN A 380 27.24 -4.19 41.57
N LEU A 381 28.13 -3.98 42.53
CA LEU A 381 28.69 -5.01 43.38
C LEU A 381 28.05 -4.92 44.77
N ASN A 382 27.27 -5.94 45.10
CA ASN A 382 26.67 -6.10 46.42
C ASN A 382 27.48 -7.09 47.24
N LEU A 383 27.93 -6.66 48.43
CA LEU A 383 28.62 -7.51 49.39
C LEU A 383 27.74 -7.74 50.61
N SER A 384 27.67 -8.98 51.08
CA SER A 384 26.92 -9.33 52.29
C SER A 384 27.76 -10.18 53.25
N SER A 385 27.48 -10.07 54.55
CA SER A 385 28.10 -10.90 55.58
C SER A 385 27.21 -10.99 56.82
N PRO A 386 27.25 -12.12 57.56
CA PRO A 386 26.58 -12.24 58.85
C PRO A 386 27.19 -11.37 59.97
N TYR A 387 28.40 -10.82 59.80
CA TYR A 387 29.15 -10.17 60.88
C TYR A 387 29.66 -8.75 60.56
N GLY A 388 29.08 -8.08 59.57
CA GLY A 388 29.42 -6.70 59.16
C GLY A 388 29.21 -6.46 57.67
N THR A 389 29.62 -5.30 57.15
CA THR A 389 29.64 -5.05 55.70
C THR A 389 31.06 -5.21 55.19
N PRO A 390 31.34 -6.19 54.30
CA PRO A 390 32.67 -6.28 53.69
C PRO A 390 32.98 -5.03 52.84
N ASP A 391 34.27 -4.69 52.73
CA ASP A 391 34.71 -3.54 51.95
C ASP A 391 34.76 -3.87 50.46
N GLY A 392 34.32 -2.90 49.63
CA GLY A 392 34.36 -2.99 48.17
C GLY A 392 33.00 -2.96 47.48
N ALA A 393 31.88 -2.91 48.21
CA ALA A 393 30.56 -2.74 47.60
C ALA A 393 30.42 -1.37 46.90
N GLY A 394 29.70 -1.31 45.79
CA GLY A 394 29.51 -0.06 45.04
C GLY A 394 29.19 -0.25 43.57
N TRP A 395 29.15 0.87 42.85
CA TRP A 395 29.00 0.90 41.39
C TRP A 395 30.35 1.08 40.74
N TYR A 396 30.64 0.28 39.72
CA TYR A 396 31.92 0.35 39.02
C TYR A 396 31.73 0.23 37.52
N ALA A 397 32.55 0.96 36.75
CA ALA A 397 32.56 0.88 35.29
C ALA A 397 32.79 -0.57 34.82
N ALA A 398 32.10 -0.95 33.75
CA ALA A 398 32.25 -2.28 33.15
C ALA A 398 33.72 -2.60 32.83
N GLY A 399 34.19 -3.77 33.26
CA GLY A 399 35.57 -4.23 33.08
C GLY A 399 36.58 -3.69 34.10
N SER A 400 36.16 -2.83 35.03
CA SER A 400 37.03 -2.38 36.12
C SER A 400 37.32 -3.49 37.13
N THR A 401 38.45 -3.36 37.83
CA THR A 401 38.85 -4.28 38.90
C THR A 401 38.60 -3.68 40.27
N VAL A 402 38.04 -4.47 41.19
CA VAL A 402 37.70 -4.05 42.55
C VAL A 402 38.44 -4.91 43.56
N LYS A 403 38.99 -4.28 44.60
CA LYS A 403 39.60 -4.97 45.74
C LYS A 403 38.54 -5.20 46.81
N LEU A 404 38.31 -6.47 47.15
CA LEU A 404 37.46 -6.91 48.25
C LEU A 404 38.28 -7.07 49.53
N SER A 405 37.67 -6.79 50.67
CA SER A 405 38.24 -7.11 51.98
C SER A 405 37.14 -7.49 52.97
N ALA A 406 37.30 -8.64 53.63
CA ALA A 406 36.42 -9.07 54.71
C ALA A 406 37.18 -9.02 56.05
N PRO A 407 37.04 -7.94 56.86
CA PRO A 407 37.69 -7.88 58.16
C PRO A 407 37.09 -8.93 59.11
N SER A 408 37.94 -9.56 59.92
CA SER A 408 37.48 -10.43 61.01
C SER A 408 36.80 -9.59 62.10
N PRO A 409 35.56 -9.92 62.51
CA PRO A 409 34.89 -9.25 63.61
C PRO A 409 35.67 -9.37 64.93
N GLU A 410 35.59 -8.35 65.79
CA GLU A 410 36.19 -8.43 67.12
C GLU A 410 35.45 -9.47 68.00
N GLY A 411 36.21 -10.29 68.74
CA GLY A 411 35.68 -11.31 69.65
C GLY A 411 36.63 -11.63 70.81
N PHE A 412 36.08 -11.85 72.01
CA PHE A 412 36.84 -11.98 73.27
C PHE A 412 37.30 -13.42 73.58
N LEU A 413 36.52 -14.46 73.24
CA LEU A 413 36.85 -15.88 73.50
C LEU A 413 36.61 -16.82 72.31
N ILE A 414 35.58 -16.54 71.52
CA ILE A 414 35.31 -17.18 70.22
C ILE A 414 35.43 -16.07 69.18
N ARG A 415 36.27 -16.27 68.17
CA ARG A 415 36.45 -15.30 67.08
C ARG A 415 35.78 -15.83 65.82
N GLN A 416 35.23 -14.94 65.01
CA GLN A 416 34.80 -15.30 63.67
C GLN A 416 35.96 -15.01 62.72
N VAL A 417 36.46 -16.06 62.06
CA VAL A 417 37.53 -15.92 61.07
C VAL A 417 36.94 -16.10 59.68
N PHE A 418 37.39 -15.27 58.75
CA PHE A 418 37.01 -15.40 57.35
C PHE A 418 37.31 -16.83 56.87
N GLU A 419 36.33 -17.44 56.21
CA GLU A 419 36.44 -18.79 55.67
C GLU A 419 36.52 -18.77 54.15
N SER A 420 35.57 -18.08 53.50
CA SER A 420 35.51 -18.00 52.04
C SER A 420 34.53 -16.94 51.55
N TRP A 421 34.73 -16.49 50.31
CA TRP A 421 33.71 -15.81 49.52
C TRP A 421 32.83 -16.85 48.81
N SER A 422 31.53 -16.55 48.69
CA SER A 422 30.56 -17.33 47.90
C SER A 422 29.60 -16.42 47.13
N GLY A 423 28.79 -16.99 46.22
CA GLY A 423 27.89 -16.23 45.35
C GLY A 423 28.45 -16.14 43.93
N ASP A 424 28.46 -14.93 43.35
CA ASP A 424 29.00 -14.67 42.01
C ASP A 424 30.53 -14.79 41.90
N TYR A 425 31.23 -14.88 43.03
CA TYR A 425 32.66 -15.13 43.14
C TYR A 425 32.93 -16.12 44.30
N SER A 426 33.95 -16.95 44.15
CA SER A 426 34.44 -17.83 45.20
C SER A 426 35.95 -17.69 45.39
N GLY A 427 36.39 -17.74 46.65
CA GLY A 427 37.81 -17.60 47.00
C GLY A 427 38.02 -17.78 48.49
N THR A 428 39.24 -18.19 48.88
CA THR A 428 39.60 -18.45 50.29
C THR A 428 40.44 -17.34 50.91
N ASP A 429 40.85 -16.35 50.12
CA ASP A 429 41.61 -15.20 50.59
C ASP A 429 40.67 -14.08 51.05
N ALA A 430 40.87 -13.59 52.28
CA ALA A 430 40.06 -12.51 52.86
C ALA A 430 40.18 -11.19 52.08
N GLY A 431 41.26 -11.02 51.30
CA GLY A 431 41.43 -9.96 50.31
C GLY A 431 41.53 -10.54 48.90
N ALA A 432 40.68 -10.07 47.99
CA ALA A 432 40.63 -10.54 46.60
C ALA A 432 40.53 -9.37 45.61
N ILE A 433 40.98 -9.55 44.38
CA ILE A 433 40.75 -8.61 43.28
C ILE A 433 39.85 -9.31 42.26
N ILE A 434 38.72 -8.68 41.94
CA ILE A 434 37.74 -9.21 40.98
C ILE A 434 37.50 -8.22 39.84
N THR A 435 37.11 -8.71 38.67
CA THR A 435 36.72 -7.88 37.53
C THR A 435 35.20 -7.83 37.43
N LEU A 436 34.64 -6.62 37.32
CA LEU A 436 33.19 -6.43 37.28
C LEU A 436 32.69 -6.29 35.83
N ASN A 437 32.28 -7.42 35.24
CA ASN A 437 31.71 -7.50 33.87
C ASN A 437 30.18 -7.72 33.86
N LYS A 438 29.57 -7.85 35.04
CA LYS A 438 28.13 -8.01 35.26
C LYS A 438 27.80 -7.55 36.70
N PRO A 439 26.53 -7.31 37.03
CA PRO A 439 26.14 -7.17 38.43
C PRO A 439 26.55 -8.42 39.22
N MET A 440 27.09 -8.24 40.42
CA MET A 440 27.58 -9.34 41.26
C MET A 440 27.07 -9.22 42.68
N ASN A 441 26.66 -10.35 43.26
CA ASN A 441 26.29 -10.52 44.64
C ASN A 441 27.26 -11.53 45.28
N ILE A 442 28.06 -11.08 46.23
CA ILE A 442 29.10 -11.88 46.87
C ILE A 442 28.90 -11.86 48.39
N THR A 443 29.05 -13.01 49.02
CA THR A 443 28.87 -13.19 50.47
C THR A 443 30.20 -13.59 51.10
N ALA A 444 30.62 -12.88 52.16
CA ALA A 444 31.73 -13.31 53.00
C ALA A 444 31.23 -14.27 54.08
N ASN A 445 31.71 -15.51 54.04
CA ASN A 445 31.42 -16.56 55.01
C ASN A 445 32.51 -16.63 56.07
N PHE A 446 32.09 -16.91 57.30
CA PHE A 446 32.96 -16.95 58.47
C PHE A 446 32.72 -18.24 59.25
N LYS A 447 33.78 -18.74 59.88
CA LYS A 447 33.72 -19.87 60.80
C LYS A 447 34.19 -19.48 62.18
N ALA A 448 33.65 -20.15 63.20
CA ALA A 448 34.06 -19.94 64.59
C ALA A 448 35.44 -20.54 64.85
N ASP A 449 36.34 -19.73 65.38
CA ASP A 449 37.66 -20.11 65.89
C ASP A 449 37.62 -20.15 67.43
N TYR A 450 37.76 -21.37 67.97
CA TYR A 450 37.71 -21.68 69.39
C TYR A 450 39.10 -21.76 70.04
N THR A 451 40.18 -21.44 69.30
CA THR A 451 41.55 -21.59 69.78
C THR A 451 41.77 -20.87 71.12
N PHE A 452 41.30 -19.62 71.25
CA PHE A 452 41.40 -18.87 72.51
C PHE A 452 40.55 -19.44 73.64
N LEU A 453 39.34 -19.94 73.33
CA LEU A 453 38.51 -20.63 74.30
C LEU A 453 39.21 -21.89 74.85
N TYR A 454 39.81 -22.70 73.97
CA TYR A 454 40.53 -23.89 74.40
C TYR A 454 41.80 -23.56 75.18
N ILE A 455 42.54 -22.51 74.80
CA ILE A 455 43.67 -22.01 75.59
C ILE A 455 43.21 -21.54 76.98
N ALA A 456 42.11 -20.79 77.06
CA ALA A 456 41.56 -20.31 78.34
C ALA A 456 41.08 -21.46 79.24
N ILE A 457 40.38 -22.46 78.68
CA ILE A 457 39.98 -23.68 79.40
C ILE A 457 41.22 -24.46 79.87
N GLY A 458 42.22 -24.62 79.00
CA GLY A 458 43.49 -25.30 79.33
C GLY A 458 44.26 -24.62 80.46
N LEU A 459 44.39 -23.29 80.41
CA LEU A 459 44.99 -22.49 81.48
C LEU A 459 44.17 -22.56 82.78
N GLY A 460 42.84 -22.52 82.70
CA GLY A 460 41.96 -22.70 83.84
C GLY A 460 42.12 -24.06 84.52
N LEU A 461 42.17 -25.14 83.75
CA LEU A 461 42.43 -26.50 84.25
C LEU A 461 43.83 -26.62 84.84
N LEU A 462 44.86 -26.02 84.22
CA LEU A 462 46.22 -25.98 84.76
C LEU A 462 46.25 -25.30 86.14
N ILE A 463 45.57 -24.16 86.28
CA ILE A 463 45.47 -23.45 87.56
C ILE A 463 44.76 -24.32 88.61
N ILE A 464 43.66 -25.01 88.25
CA ILE A 464 42.97 -25.93 89.17
C ILE A 464 43.89 -27.07 89.61
N VAL A 465 44.65 -27.69 88.69
CA VAL A 465 45.62 -28.74 89.03
C VAL A 465 46.72 -28.21 89.95
N LEU A 466 47.25 -27.02 89.68
CA LEU A 466 48.25 -26.36 90.53
C LEU A 466 47.68 -26.05 91.93
N VAL A 467 46.42 -25.63 92.03
CA VAL A 467 45.72 -25.41 93.31
C VAL A 467 45.52 -26.74 94.04
N ILE A 468 45.09 -27.81 93.37
CA ILE A 468 44.95 -29.14 93.97
C ILE A 468 46.31 -29.66 94.45
N LEU A 469 47.37 -29.53 93.65
CA LEU A 469 48.74 -29.88 94.04
C LEU A 469 49.22 -29.05 95.24
N ALA A 470 48.93 -27.74 95.27
CA ALA A 470 49.23 -26.89 96.41
C ALA A 470 48.47 -27.31 97.67
N ILE A 471 47.18 -27.67 97.56
CA ILE A 471 46.37 -28.21 98.66
C ILE A 471 46.92 -29.57 99.14
N PHE A 472 47.31 -30.47 98.23
CA PHE A 472 47.94 -31.74 98.56
C PHE A 472 49.31 -31.55 99.25
N LYS A 473 50.13 -30.62 98.76
CA LYS A 473 51.43 -30.26 99.37
C LYS A 473 51.23 -29.66 100.77
N ARG A 474 50.18 -28.85 100.97
CA ARG A 474 49.80 -28.27 102.27
C ARG A 474 49.26 -29.33 103.24
N ARG A 475 48.49 -30.32 102.77
CA ARG A 475 48.04 -31.48 103.57
C ARG A 475 49.18 -32.42 103.97
N LYS A 476 50.14 -32.68 103.07
CA LYS A 476 51.33 -33.52 103.37
C LYS A 476 52.26 -32.85 104.40
N SER A 477 52.31 -31.53 104.43
CA SER A 477 53.03 -30.75 105.45
C SER A 477 52.34 -30.72 106.82
N TYR A 478 51.03 -31.05 106.90
CA TYR A 478 50.28 -31.05 108.17
C TYR A 478 50.44 -32.37 108.94
N TYR A 479 50.67 -33.51 108.27
CA TYR A 479 50.79 -34.81 108.95
C TYR A 479 52.19 -35.15 109.49
N TYR A 480 53.23 -34.40 109.11
CA TYR A 480 54.58 -34.54 109.71
C TYR A 480 54.77 -33.71 110.99
N ASN A 481 53.73 -33.03 111.49
CA ASN A 481 53.81 -32.12 112.65
C ASN A 481 52.83 -32.46 113.80
N THR A 482 52.30 -33.67 113.87
CA THR A 482 51.63 -34.18 115.08
C THR A 482 52.05 -35.62 115.37
N ILE A 483 52.45 -35.80 116.62
CA ILE A 483 52.97 -36.96 117.36
C ILE A 483 52.22 -38.26 117.08
#